data_AF-A0A957EVF7-F1
#
_entry.id   AF-A0A957EVF7-F1
#
_cell.length_a   1.000
_cell.length_b   1.000
_cell.length_c   1.000
_cell.angle_alpha   90.00
_cell.angle_beta   90.00
_cell.angle_gamma   90.00
#
_symmetry.space_group_name_H-M   'P 1'
#
loop_
_entity.id
_entity.type
_entity.pdbx_description
1 polymer ?
#
loop_
_entity_poly.entity_id
_entity_poly.type
_entity_poly.pdbx_seq_one_letter_code
_entity_poly.pdbx_strand_id
1 'polypeptide(L)'
;ASYIVRPRSPLSWLDPGAFGTLGPGGGFALAAKLCRPLSEVWLLYGDGSAGYSLAEFDTFTRHGVPVIAIIGNDASWSQIAREQVVILGSSLGTDLARSNYHIVAEGYGGVGLCVDDPAQVKEVLQQAKEIARNGRSVLINAMIGRTEFRKGSISM
;
A
#
# COMPACT_ATOMS: atom_id res chain seq x y z
N ALA A 1 -9.28 -2.79 -5.07
CA ALA A 1 -9.44 -1.55 -4.31
C ALA A 1 -10.63 -0.68 -4.79
N SER A 2 -10.87 -0.55 -6.11
CA SER A 2 -11.92 0.31 -6.69
C SER A 2 -13.36 0.09 -6.20
N TYR A 3 -13.73 -1.12 -5.78
CA TYR A 3 -15.06 -1.40 -5.20
C TYR A 3 -15.25 -0.82 -3.80
N ILE A 4 -14.16 -0.62 -3.05
CA ILE A 4 -14.16 -0.13 -1.67
C ILE A 4 -13.80 1.36 -1.64
N VAL A 5 -12.75 1.73 -2.38
CA VAL A 5 -12.27 3.11 -2.51
C VAL A 5 -12.73 3.65 -3.84
N ARG A 6 -13.65 4.63 -3.78
CA ARG A 6 -14.17 5.30 -4.98
C ARG A 6 -13.38 6.57 -5.29
N PRO A 7 -12.90 6.76 -6.54
CA PRO A 7 -12.28 8.02 -6.95
C PRO A 7 -13.28 9.17 -6.79
N ARG A 8 -12.82 10.32 -6.28
CA ARG A 8 -13.68 11.49 -6.00
C ARG A 8 -13.82 12.43 -7.19
N SER A 9 -12.95 12.32 -8.19
CA SER A 9 -12.94 13.13 -9.41
C SER A 9 -12.17 12.42 -10.54
N PRO A 10 -12.28 12.89 -11.80
CA PRO A 10 -11.36 12.47 -12.85
C PRO A 10 -9.89 12.65 -12.42
N LEU A 11 -9.03 11.73 -12.87
CA LEU A 11 -7.60 11.74 -12.58
C LEU A 11 -7.25 11.71 -11.08
N SER A 12 -8.13 11.19 -10.21
CA SER A 12 -7.87 11.00 -8.77
C SER A 12 -7.56 9.55 -8.38
N TRP A 13 -7.38 8.68 -9.38
CA TRP A 13 -7.01 7.28 -9.22
C TRP A 13 -5.95 6.92 -10.25
N LEU A 14 -4.84 6.37 -9.77
CA LEU A 14 -3.77 5.81 -10.60
C LEU A 14 -3.75 4.31 -10.35
N ASP A 15 -3.91 3.55 -11.43
CA ASP A 15 -3.95 2.09 -11.42
C ASP A 15 -2.72 1.56 -12.20
N PRO A 16 -2.15 0.38 -11.87
CA PRO A 16 -1.05 -0.22 -12.63
C PRO A 16 -1.38 -0.49 -14.10
N GLY A 17 -2.64 -0.32 -14.52
CA GLY A 17 -3.05 -0.33 -15.92
C GLY A 17 -3.10 -1.72 -16.50
N ALA A 18 -3.17 -1.80 -17.83
CA ALA A 18 -3.43 -3.05 -18.55
C ALA A 18 -2.39 -4.16 -18.31
N PHE A 19 -1.14 -3.80 -18.00
CA PHE A 19 -0.08 -4.77 -17.74
C PHE A 19 -0.06 -5.28 -16.30
N GLY A 20 -0.86 -4.70 -15.38
CA GLY A 20 -0.91 -5.13 -13.99
C GLY A 20 0.46 -5.08 -13.29
N THR A 21 1.35 -4.16 -13.70
CA THR A 21 2.73 -4.09 -13.22
C THR A 21 2.77 -3.93 -11.70
N LEU A 22 3.56 -4.76 -11.01
CA LEU A 22 3.80 -4.63 -9.58
C LEU A 22 4.83 -3.53 -9.30
N GLY A 23 4.60 -2.77 -8.22
CA GLY A 23 5.53 -1.74 -7.77
C GLY A 23 5.43 -0.32 -8.36
N PRO A 24 4.56 0.07 -9.32
CA PRO A 24 4.58 1.44 -9.87
C PRO A 24 4.11 2.50 -8.86
N GLY A 25 3.51 2.07 -7.75
CA GLY A 25 2.86 2.93 -6.77
C GLY A 25 3.73 4.05 -6.20
N GLY A 26 5.01 3.79 -5.89
CA GLY A 26 5.91 4.80 -5.32
C GLY A 26 6.15 5.97 -6.28
N GLY A 27 6.51 5.66 -7.53
CA GLY A 27 6.70 6.67 -8.58
C GLY A 27 5.39 7.38 -8.95
N PHE A 28 4.26 6.67 -8.96
CA PHE A 28 2.94 7.28 -9.18
C PHE A 28 2.58 8.27 -8.08
N ALA A 29 2.85 7.94 -6.81
CA ALA A 29 2.59 8.83 -5.68
C ALA A 29 3.49 10.08 -5.73
N LEU A 30 4.78 9.91 -6.06
CA LEU A 30 5.71 11.02 -6.28
C LEU A 30 5.16 11.99 -7.33
N ALA A 31 4.84 11.48 -8.52
CA ALA A 31 4.32 12.27 -9.62
C ALA A 31 2.99 12.95 -9.27
N ALA A 32 2.06 12.22 -8.64
CA ALA A 32 0.78 12.76 -8.22
C ALA A 32 0.94 13.94 -7.25
N LYS A 33 1.86 13.83 -6.28
CA LYS A 33 2.11 14.89 -5.31
C LYS A 33 2.79 16.11 -5.94
N LEU A 34 3.73 15.91 -6.86
CA LEU A 34 4.39 17.01 -7.58
C LEU A 34 3.42 17.74 -8.54
N CYS A 35 2.55 17.01 -9.24
CA CYS A 35 1.53 17.59 -10.11
C CYS A 35 0.39 18.26 -9.33
N ARG A 36 0.14 17.83 -8.08
CA ARG A 36 -0.89 18.40 -7.20
C ARG A 36 -0.36 18.62 -5.78
N PRO A 37 0.48 19.65 -5.55
CA PRO A 37 1.16 19.86 -4.27
C PRO A 37 0.21 20.00 -3.07
N LEU A 38 -0.97 20.59 -3.29
CA LEU A 38 -1.99 20.81 -2.25
C LEU A 38 -2.86 19.57 -1.98
N SER A 39 -2.78 18.52 -2.81
CA SER A 39 -3.60 17.32 -2.62
C SER A 39 -2.98 16.37 -1.58
N GLU A 40 -3.85 15.73 -0.80
CA GLU A 40 -3.48 14.57 0.03
C GLU A 40 -3.39 13.34 -0.87
N VAL A 41 -2.20 12.74 -0.96
CA VAL A 41 -1.91 11.59 -1.83
C VAL A 41 -1.85 10.33 -0.99
N TRP A 42 -2.74 9.39 -1.32
CA TRP A 42 -2.79 8.06 -0.71
C TRP A 42 -2.23 7.02 -1.66
N LEU A 43 -1.33 6.21 -1.15
CA LEU A 43 -0.71 5.10 -1.84
C LEU A 43 -1.14 3.79 -1.18
N LEU A 44 -1.82 2.93 -1.92
CA LEU A 44 -2.34 1.66 -1.42
C LEU A 44 -1.51 0.50 -1.98
N TYR A 45 -0.90 -0.27 -1.10
CA TYR A 45 -0.04 -1.39 -1.41
C TYR A 45 -0.58 -2.72 -0.88
N GLY A 46 -0.20 -3.81 -1.54
CA GLY A 46 0.01 -5.09 -0.87
C GLY A 46 1.48 -5.20 -0.47
N ASP A 47 1.79 -5.96 0.58
CA ASP A 47 3.16 -6.18 1.05
C ASP A 47 4.13 -6.65 -0.04
N GLY A 48 3.72 -7.60 -0.88
CA GLY A 48 4.53 -8.06 -2.01
C GLY A 48 4.85 -6.94 -3.01
N SER A 49 3.86 -6.09 -3.34
CA SER A 49 4.08 -4.99 -4.29
C SER A 49 4.85 -3.82 -3.68
N ALA A 50 4.72 -3.61 -2.37
CA ALA A 50 5.48 -2.59 -1.65
C ALA A 50 7.00 -2.83 -1.76
N GLY A 51 7.45 -4.08 -1.74
CA GLY A 51 8.86 -4.45 -1.84
C GLY A 51 9.59 -3.88 -3.07
N TYR A 52 8.87 -3.52 -4.13
CA TYR A 52 9.46 -2.97 -5.36
C TYR A 52 9.74 -1.46 -5.31
N SER A 53 8.98 -0.70 -4.53
CA SER A 53 9.09 0.77 -4.51
C SER A 53 9.10 1.39 -3.12
N LEU A 54 9.34 0.58 -2.08
CA LEU A 54 9.48 1.07 -0.71
C LEU A 54 10.66 2.05 -0.55
N ALA A 55 11.71 1.88 -1.35
CA ALA A 55 12.87 2.78 -1.38
C ALA A 55 12.51 4.22 -1.80
N GLU A 56 11.36 4.45 -2.45
CA GLU A 56 10.90 5.81 -2.77
C GLU A 56 10.58 6.63 -1.52
N PHE A 57 10.47 6.02 -0.33
CA PHE A 57 10.43 6.79 0.92
C PHE A 57 11.69 7.64 1.12
N ASP A 58 12.87 7.22 0.63
CA ASP A 58 14.06 8.08 0.60
C ASP A 58 13.79 9.33 -0.24
N THR A 59 13.31 9.15 -1.46
CA THR A 59 12.97 10.23 -2.38
C THR A 59 11.95 11.17 -1.77
N PHE A 60 10.88 10.64 -1.17
CA PHE A 60 9.85 11.43 -0.53
C PHE A 60 10.41 12.30 0.58
N THR A 61 11.23 11.72 1.47
CA THR A 61 11.85 12.45 2.57
C THR A 61 12.84 13.49 2.07
N ARG A 62 13.77 13.10 1.20
CA ARG A 62 14.85 13.95 0.68
C ARG A 62 14.33 15.16 -0.10
N HIS A 63 13.16 15.05 -0.73
CA HIS A 63 12.54 16.13 -1.48
C HIS A 63 11.37 16.81 -0.75
N GLY A 64 11.05 16.42 0.49
CA GLY A 64 9.94 17.01 1.24
C GLY A 64 8.58 16.81 0.55
N VAL A 65 8.35 15.62 0.01
CA VAL A 65 7.14 15.26 -0.73
C VAL A 65 6.27 14.35 0.15
N PRO A 66 5.35 14.89 0.97
CA PRO A 66 4.59 14.09 1.92
C PRO A 66 3.55 13.22 1.21
N VAL A 67 3.69 11.90 1.39
CA VAL A 67 2.77 10.86 0.91
C VAL A 67 2.30 10.01 2.08
N ILE A 68 1.03 9.58 2.05
CA ILE A 68 0.48 8.60 2.99
C ILE A 68 0.43 7.25 2.28
N ALA A 69 1.23 6.27 2.72
CA ALA A 69 1.18 4.91 2.22
C ALA A 69 0.46 3.99 3.22
N ILE A 70 -0.34 3.05 2.71
CA ILE A 70 -0.91 1.94 3.48
C ILE A 70 -0.47 0.64 2.81
N ILE A 71 0.14 -0.26 3.57
CA ILE A 71 0.42 -1.64 3.16
C ILE A 71 -0.59 -2.55 3.84
N GLY A 72 -1.36 -3.31 3.06
CA GLY A 72 -2.02 -4.52 3.56
C GLY A 72 -1.01 -5.67 3.63
N ASN A 73 -0.69 -6.12 4.84
CA ASN A 73 0.33 -7.13 5.11
C ASN A 73 -0.32 -8.45 5.58
N ASP A 74 -0.58 -9.35 4.63
CA ASP A 74 -1.01 -10.73 4.89
C ASP A 74 0.10 -11.76 4.73
N ALA A 75 1.32 -11.30 4.39
CA ALA A 75 2.50 -12.08 4.10
C ALA A 75 2.30 -13.10 2.98
N SER A 76 1.64 -12.69 1.89
CA SER A 76 1.35 -13.58 0.79
C SER A 76 1.11 -12.85 -0.53
N TRP A 77 1.51 -13.48 -1.64
CA TRP A 77 1.00 -13.18 -2.97
C TRP A 77 -0.44 -13.69 -3.12
N SER A 78 -1.36 -13.18 -2.30
CA SER A 78 -2.68 -13.77 -2.05
C SER A 78 -3.56 -13.87 -3.29
N GLN A 79 -3.38 -12.99 -4.28
CA GLN A 79 -4.09 -13.09 -5.55
C GLN A 79 -3.69 -14.35 -6.32
N ILE A 80 -2.41 -14.73 -6.28
CA ILE A 80 -1.88 -15.93 -6.94
C ILE A 80 -2.20 -17.17 -6.09
N ALA A 81 -1.95 -17.10 -4.77
CA ALA A 81 -2.15 -18.22 -3.86
C ALA A 81 -3.58 -18.75 -3.89
N ARG A 82 -4.57 -17.85 -3.98
CA ARG A 82 -5.99 -18.22 -4.01
C ARG A 82 -6.35 -19.15 -5.16
N GLU A 83 -5.87 -18.87 -6.36
CA GLU A 83 -6.15 -19.69 -7.54
C GLU A 83 -5.31 -20.97 -7.52
N GLN A 84 -4.03 -20.88 -7.13
CA GLN A 84 -3.16 -22.05 -7.00
C GLN A 84 -3.71 -23.09 -6.03
N VAL A 85 -4.21 -22.69 -4.85
CA VAL A 85 -4.75 -23.64 -3.87
C VAL A 85 -5.99 -24.36 -4.41
N VAL A 86 -6.83 -23.67 -5.19
CA VAL A 86 -8.04 -24.28 -5.79
C VAL A 86 -7.67 -25.26 -6.92
N ILE A 87 -6.72 -24.89 -7.78
CA ILE A 87 -6.37 -25.66 -8.98
C ILE A 87 -5.37 -26.78 -8.68
N LEU A 88 -4.39 -26.51 -7.82
CA LEU A 88 -3.23 -27.38 -7.56
C LEU A 88 -3.29 -28.05 -6.18
N GLY A 89 -4.20 -27.64 -5.30
CA GLY A 89 -4.27 -28.13 -3.91
C GLY A 89 -3.14 -27.63 -3.00
N SER A 90 -2.28 -26.72 -3.50
CA SER A 90 -1.13 -26.19 -2.77
C SER A 90 -0.79 -24.77 -3.21
N SER A 91 -0.22 -23.97 -2.29
CA SER A 91 0.43 -22.69 -2.61
C SER A 91 1.92 -22.91 -2.88
N LEU A 92 2.44 -22.42 -4.00
CA LEU A 92 3.86 -22.55 -4.37
C LEU A 92 4.44 -21.18 -4.74
N GLY A 93 5.49 -20.75 -4.04
CA GLY A 93 6.19 -19.48 -4.29
C GLY A 93 5.35 -18.25 -3.95
N THR A 94 4.31 -18.41 -3.13
CA THR A 94 3.37 -17.33 -2.79
C THR A 94 3.45 -16.87 -1.34
N ASP A 95 4.16 -17.58 -0.46
CA ASP A 95 4.38 -17.15 0.92
C ASP A 95 5.47 -16.07 0.99
N LEU A 96 5.21 -15.04 1.79
CA LEU A 96 6.14 -13.95 2.07
C LEU A 96 6.45 -13.89 3.58
N ALA A 97 7.42 -13.08 3.97
CA ALA A 97 7.67 -12.79 5.38
C ALA A 97 6.76 -11.66 5.88
N ARG A 98 6.24 -11.79 7.11
CA ARG A 98 5.56 -10.69 7.83
C ARG A 98 6.58 -9.64 8.28
N SER A 99 7.01 -8.82 7.32
CA SER A 99 8.05 -7.81 7.53
C SER A 99 7.51 -6.54 8.19
N ASN A 100 8.36 -5.88 8.97
CA ASN A 100 8.04 -4.61 9.63
C ASN A 100 8.27 -3.42 8.70
N TYR A 101 7.44 -3.27 7.67
CA TYR A 101 7.63 -2.22 6.65
C TYR A 101 7.56 -0.79 7.20
N HIS A 102 6.85 -0.58 8.32
CA HIS A 102 6.80 0.71 9.01
C HIS A 102 8.19 1.12 9.54
N ILE A 103 8.99 0.19 10.04
CA ILE A 103 10.38 0.43 10.46
C ILE A 103 11.27 0.73 9.25
N VAL A 104 11.02 0.09 8.11
CA VAL A 104 11.77 0.39 6.87
C VAL A 104 11.53 1.83 6.43
N ALA A 105 10.29 2.33 6.50
CA ALA A 105 9.98 3.71 6.19
C ALA A 105 10.69 4.71 7.13
N GLU A 106 10.80 4.38 8.42
CA GLU A 106 11.58 5.17 9.39
C GLU A 106 13.07 5.20 9.02
N GLY A 107 13.63 4.09 8.54
CA GLY A 107 15.00 4.02 8.05
C GLY A 107 15.28 4.98 6.89
N TYR A 108 14.26 5.32 6.10
CA TYR A 108 14.31 6.32 5.03
C TYR A 108 13.89 7.73 5.49
N GLY A 109 13.74 7.96 6.80
CA GLY A 109 13.36 9.24 7.42
C GLY A 109 11.87 9.58 7.37
N GLY A 110 11.02 8.67 6.89
CA GLY A 110 9.56 8.76 7.01
C GLY A 110 9.07 8.52 8.44
N VAL A 111 7.76 8.41 8.62
CA VAL A 111 7.13 7.91 9.85
C VAL A 111 6.56 6.53 9.60
N GLY A 112 6.83 5.59 10.49
CA GLY A 112 6.18 4.29 10.53
C GLY A 112 4.99 4.29 11.48
N LEU A 113 3.86 3.73 11.06
CA LEU A 113 2.73 3.37 11.91
C LEU A 113 2.42 1.89 11.67
N CYS A 114 2.02 1.17 12.71
CA CYS A 114 1.56 -0.21 12.61
C CYS A 114 0.15 -0.31 13.16
N VAL A 115 -0.72 -1.08 12.51
CA VAL A 115 -2.07 -1.37 13.02
C VAL A 115 -2.35 -2.86 12.86
N ASP A 116 -2.67 -3.53 13.96
CA ASP A 116 -3.05 -4.94 14.04
C ASP A 116 -4.43 -5.15 14.68
N ASP A 117 -4.96 -4.13 15.35
CA ASP A 117 -6.33 -4.09 15.85
C ASP A 117 -7.23 -3.21 14.95
N PRO A 118 -8.30 -3.77 14.36
CA PRO A 118 -9.30 -2.99 13.61
C PRO A 118 -9.88 -1.79 14.37
N ALA A 119 -9.95 -1.84 15.71
CA ALA A 119 -10.47 -0.73 16.52
C ALA A 119 -9.59 0.54 16.42
N GLN A 120 -8.30 0.39 16.14
CA GLN A 120 -7.33 1.49 16.05
C GLN A 120 -7.30 2.16 14.67
N VAL A 121 -7.89 1.54 13.64
CA VAL A 121 -7.78 1.99 12.24
C VAL A 121 -8.19 3.45 12.08
N LYS A 122 -9.28 3.88 12.73
CA LYS A 122 -9.76 5.27 12.61
C LYS A 122 -8.74 6.27 13.15
N GLU A 123 -8.14 5.96 14.30
CA GLU A 123 -7.14 6.80 14.96
C GLU A 123 -5.86 6.86 14.14
N VAL A 124 -5.34 5.70 13.70
CA VAL A 124 -4.11 5.61 12.90
C VAL A 124 -4.24 6.37 11.58
N LEU A 125 -5.39 6.27 10.90
CA LEU A 125 -5.64 7.03 9.67
C LEU A 125 -5.68 8.55 9.92
N GLN A 126 -6.19 8.99 11.07
CA GLN A 126 -6.20 10.40 11.44
C GLN A 126 -4.78 10.90 11.75
N GLN A 127 -4.02 10.14 12.52
CA GLN A 127 -2.61 10.42 12.81
C GLN A 127 -1.77 10.52 11.53
N ALA A 128 -1.95 9.60 10.59
CA ALA A 128 -1.24 9.63 9.31
C ALA A 128 -1.53 10.91 8.50
N LYS A 129 -2.78 11.37 8.48
CA LYS A 129 -3.14 12.64 7.83
C LYS A 129 -2.44 13.83 8.47
N GLU A 130 -2.39 13.87 9.79
CA GLU A 130 -1.74 14.95 10.53
C GLU A 130 -0.23 14.99 10.27
N ILE A 131 0.44 13.83 10.28
CA ILE A 131 1.86 13.70 9.93
C ILE A 131 2.12 14.23 8.51
N ALA A 132 1.30 13.81 7.53
CA ALA A 132 1.45 14.25 6.14
C ALA A 132 1.20 15.75 5.96
N ARG A 133 0.22 16.32 6.68
CA ARG A 133 -0.03 17.78 6.69
C ARG A 133 1.14 18.57 7.27
N ASN A 134 1.89 17.97 8.20
CA ASN A 134 3.11 18.52 8.77
C ASN A 134 4.35 18.26 7.88
N GLY A 135 4.17 17.84 6.63
CA GLY A 135 5.25 17.77 5.63
C GLY A 135 6.06 16.47 5.65
N ARG A 136 5.64 15.45 6.41
CA ARG A 136 6.36 14.17 6.50
C ARG A 136 5.62 13.04 5.81
N SER A 137 6.33 12.19 5.09
CA SER A 137 5.76 10.95 4.56
C SER A 137 5.55 9.92 5.66
N VAL A 138 4.45 9.17 5.57
CA VAL A 138 4.04 8.19 6.57
C VAL A 138 3.63 6.89 5.92
N LEU A 139 4.07 5.77 6.49
CA LEU A 139 3.67 4.43 6.09
C LEU A 139 2.89 3.76 7.21
N ILE A 140 1.67 3.33 6.91
CA ILE A 140 0.86 2.47 7.78
C ILE A 140 1.04 1.02 7.32
N ASN A 141 1.60 0.19 8.19
CA ASN A 141 1.66 -1.26 8.02
C ASN A 141 0.42 -1.87 8.68
N ALA A 142 -0.60 -2.21 7.88
CA ALA A 142 -1.83 -2.82 8.36
C ALA A 142 -1.69 -4.34 8.33
N MET A 143 -1.57 -4.95 9.51
CA MET A 143 -1.51 -6.39 9.68
C MET A 143 -2.90 -6.97 9.41
N ILE A 144 -3.02 -7.73 8.32
CA ILE A 144 -4.28 -8.32 7.92
C ILE A 144 -4.17 -9.85 7.90
N GLY A 145 -5.28 -10.49 8.24
CA GLY A 145 -5.44 -11.94 8.14
C GLY A 145 -5.73 -12.38 6.70
N ARG A 146 -5.69 -13.69 6.48
CA ARG A 146 -6.23 -14.29 5.25
C ARG A 146 -7.75 -14.09 5.22
N THR A 147 -8.29 -13.74 4.06
CA THR A 147 -9.72 -13.44 3.90
C THR A 147 -10.30 -14.14 2.67
N GLU A 148 -11.57 -14.53 2.78
CA GLU A 148 -12.36 -15.11 1.69
C GLU A 148 -12.92 -14.04 0.73
N PHE A 149 -12.66 -12.75 0.96
CA PHE A 149 -13.10 -11.66 0.11
C PHE A 149 -12.56 -11.85 -1.32
N ARG A 150 -13.46 -11.93 -2.31
CA ARG A 150 -13.20 -12.29 -3.73
C ARG A 150 -12.94 -13.78 -4.03
N LYS A 151 -13.22 -14.73 -3.14
CA LYS A 151 -13.24 -16.17 -3.50
C LYS A 151 -14.24 -16.40 -4.64
N GLY A 152 -13.81 -17.05 -5.72
CA GLY A 152 -14.63 -17.30 -6.92
C GLY A 152 -14.66 -16.17 -7.95
N SER A 153 -13.95 -15.05 -7.72
CA SER A 153 -13.74 -14.06 -8.78
C SER A 153 -12.67 -14.59 -9.73
N ILE A 154 -12.96 -14.65 -11.04
CA ILE A 154 -11.93 -14.84 -12.05
C ILE A 154 -11.29 -13.46 -12.26
N SER A 155 -10.00 -13.32 -11.94
CA SER A 155 -9.23 -12.19 -12.43
C SER A 155 -8.92 -12.46 -13.90
N MET A 156 -9.84 -12.10 -14.80
CA MET A 156 -9.53 -11.95 -16.22
C MET A 156 -8.80 -10.62 -16.45
#